data_AF-A0AAD0HUJ4-F1
#
_entry.id   AF-A0AAD0HUJ4-F1
#
_cell.length_a   1.000
_cell.length_b   1.000
_cell.length_c   1.000
_cell.angle_alpha   90.00
_cell.angle_beta   90.00
_cell.angle_gamma   90.00
#
_symmetry.space_group_name_H-M   'P 1'
#
loop_
_entity.id
_entity.type
_entity.pdbx_description
1 polymer ?
#
loop_
_entity_poly.entity_id
_entity_poly.type
_entity_poly.pdbx_seq_one_letter_code
_entity_poly.pdbx_strand_id
1 'polypeptide(L)'
;MKKILKIGISVVAVTLMFSFLGCEKNSSEIKEASKIERLENKEEIIVGVGQSMLEKGFDPCKGWGNYGVTLIQSKLLDFDFENNIIKDLAENYEVSEDGKTWIFKIREDVKFSDGQKLTAKDVAFTFNKTKEIGTTFDFKLLEKAEALDDKTVKFTFSAPSSTFIYNAANLGIVAEHAYKDTNTYSSNPIGSGPYKLVSYTQGQQLILDRNEEYYGTKPKFKRLTLVAMTPDTALASIKAGDIDIVNVSEAMAQEKIENYSILATKTMDFRAISMPTIKKSEKLTEKGNPMGNDVTSDIAIRKAINYGVDRQEIIENVLYGYGEVIFDFFDSLPWGIKDEIRKEFKNGDIAKANEILDKAGWKMKDDGIREKDGIKAEFRLLYPASDDTRQSCAEAFAVQCKKIGINVIPEGSDWTEMEKRQSSDACVIGGGQYTPEVVARFYFSERIGGPWSNIVRENNPIVDEHIRAAYLATDEKVAIKNWQKALWDGKEGGSVLGDAPYCTICYLEHLYFVRDGLDLGRQKLHTHARDLSLMANIEEWDFKK
;
A
#
# COMPACT_ATOMS: atom_id res chain seq x y z
N MET A 1 35.42 20.98 84.51
CA MET A 1 34.88 22.24 83.95
C MET A 1 36.04 23.08 83.41
N LYS A 2 36.34 22.96 82.11
CA LYS A 2 37.40 23.75 81.45
C LYS A 2 36.75 24.97 80.78
N LYS A 3 37.04 26.16 81.30
CA LYS A 3 37.08 27.39 80.51
C LYS A 3 38.49 27.50 79.94
N ILE A 4 38.62 27.90 78.68
CA ILE A 4 39.51 29.00 78.24
C ILE A 4 39.11 29.40 76.82
N LEU A 5 38.96 30.71 76.71
CA LEU A 5 38.70 31.58 75.57
C LEU A 5 39.88 31.55 74.56
N LYS A 6 39.62 31.73 73.26
CA LYS A 6 40.42 32.57 72.32
C LYS A 6 39.71 32.68 70.95
N ILE A 7 39.23 33.88 70.62
CA ILE A 7 39.76 34.82 69.59
C ILE A 7 39.49 34.34 68.16
N GLY A 8 38.68 35.13 67.43
CA GLY A 8 38.36 34.93 66.03
C GLY A 8 39.36 35.58 65.07
N ILE A 9 39.30 35.14 63.81
CA ILE A 9 39.84 35.81 62.63
C ILE A 9 38.87 35.54 61.45
N SER A 10 38.50 36.60 60.74
CA SER A 10 37.66 36.58 59.53
C SER A 10 38.38 35.92 58.36
N VAL A 11 37.66 35.15 57.54
CA VAL A 11 38.10 34.76 56.19
C VAL A 11 36.96 35.00 55.19
N VAL A 12 37.33 35.72 54.15
CA VAL A 12 36.58 36.14 52.96
C VAL A 12 36.03 34.92 52.21
N ALA A 13 34.72 34.91 51.94
CA ALA A 13 34.09 33.95 51.03
C ALA A 13 34.15 34.51 49.60
N VAL A 14 35.02 33.94 48.76
CA VAL A 14 35.02 34.17 47.31
C VAL A 14 33.97 33.26 46.68
N THR A 15 32.97 33.87 46.07
CA THR A 15 31.96 33.21 45.23
C THR A 15 32.58 32.86 43.89
N LEU A 16 32.72 31.57 43.58
CA LEU A 16 33.02 31.08 42.24
C LEU A 16 31.73 30.54 41.62
N MET A 17 31.04 31.40 40.86
CA MET A 17 30.07 30.97 39.85
C MET A 17 30.84 30.25 38.74
N PHE A 18 30.73 28.93 38.68
CA PHE A 18 31.11 28.18 37.48
C PHE A 18 29.92 28.14 36.53
N SER A 19 30.11 28.78 35.39
CA SER A 19 29.29 28.76 34.18
C SER A 19 29.13 27.33 33.64
N PHE A 20 27.94 26.76 33.80
CA PHE A 20 27.54 25.46 33.20
C PHE A 20 26.85 25.58 31.82
N LEU A 21 26.85 26.77 31.20
CA LEU A 21 26.18 27.02 29.92
C LEU A 21 27.01 26.67 28.66
N GLY A 22 28.22 26.11 28.82
CA GLY A 22 29.17 25.87 27.71
C GLY A 22 29.38 24.42 27.27
N CYS A 23 28.99 23.42 28.07
CA CYS A 23 29.22 21.99 27.73
C CYS A 23 28.11 21.38 26.87
N GLU A 24 26.88 21.89 26.96
CA GLU A 24 25.73 21.31 26.26
C GLU A 24 25.81 21.55 24.74
N LYS A 25 26.14 22.78 24.32
CA LYS A 25 26.31 23.14 22.90
C LYS A 25 27.41 22.33 22.19
N ASN A 26 28.57 22.15 22.83
CA ASN A 26 29.63 21.32 22.25
C ASN A 26 29.19 19.86 22.12
N SER A 27 28.40 19.34 23.06
CA SER A 27 27.93 17.95 23.00
C SER A 27 26.89 17.69 21.90
N SER A 28 26.01 18.66 21.63
CA SER A 28 25.02 18.56 20.55
C SER A 28 25.65 18.68 19.17
N GLU A 29 26.59 19.60 18.99
CA GLU A 29 27.32 19.77 17.71
C GLU A 29 28.16 18.55 17.38
N ILE A 30 28.84 17.94 18.37
CA ILE A 30 29.61 16.71 18.18
C ILE A 30 28.70 15.53 17.80
N LYS A 31 27.51 15.42 18.41
CA LYS A 31 26.53 14.36 18.07
C LYS A 31 26.00 14.53 16.65
N GLU A 32 25.68 15.75 16.23
CA GLU A 32 25.19 16.00 14.88
C GLU A 32 26.27 15.74 13.83
N ALA A 33 27.52 16.17 14.09
CA ALA A 33 28.65 15.85 13.22
C ALA A 33 28.83 14.34 13.04
N SER A 34 28.71 13.55 14.11
CA SER A 34 28.80 12.08 14.04
C SER A 34 27.65 11.45 13.26
N LYS A 35 26.43 12.00 13.35
CA LYS A 35 25.26 11.52 12.57
C LYS A 35 25.45 11.73 11.08
N ILE A 36 25.98 12.90 10.69
CA ILE A 36 26.27 13.24 9.29
C ILE A 36 27.46 12.44 8.75
N GLU A 37 28.53 12.27 9.53
CA GLU A 37 29.72 11.53 9.12
C GLU A 37 29.39 10.09 8.67
N ARG A 38 28.48 9.41 9.40
CA ARG A 38 27.97 8.09 9.03
C ARG A 38 27.30 8.05 7.65
N LEU A 39 26.57 9.11 7.29
CA LEU A 39 25.93 9.24 5.97
C LEU A 39 26.92 9.60 4.87
N GLU A 40 27.89 10.47 5.16
CA GLU A 40 28.99 10.82 4.24
C GLU A 40 29.79 9.57 3.87
N ASN A 41 30.11 8.73 4.85
CA ASN A 41 30.87 7.50 4.68
C ASN A 41 30.04 6.30 4.17
N LYS A 42 28.74 6.50 3.92
CA LYS A 42 27.78 5.46 3.50
C LYS A 42 27.74 4.26 4.45
N GLU A 43 27.94 4.49 5.74
CA GLU A 43 28.00 3.40 6.71
C GLU A 43 26.62 2.85 7.02
N GLU A 44 25.67 3.75 7.31
CA GLU A 44 24.32 3.35 7.67
C GLU A 44 23.34 4.47 7.35
N ILE A 45 22.12 4.09 6.97
CA ILE A 45 20.96 4.96 6.94
C ILE A 45 19.86 4.39 7.86
N ILE A 46 19.18 5.26 8.60
CA ILE A 46 18.10 4.90 9.51
C ILE A 46 16.77 5.46 8.99
N VAL A 47 15.78 4.59 8.83
CA VAL A 47 14.45 4.93 8.33
C VAL A 47 13.40 4.57 9.38
N GLY A 48 12.57 5.55 9.75
CA GLY A 48 11.36 5.33 10.54
C GLY A 48 10.24 4.80 9.67
N VAL A 49 9.65 3.67 10.06
CA VAL A 49 8.57 2.98 9.34
C VAL A 49 7.36 2.77 10.24
N GLY A 50 6.17 2.56 9.66
CA GLY A 50 4.99 2.24 10.44
C GLY A 50 5.12 0.91 11.18
N GLN A 51 4.53 0.81 12.38
CA GLN A 51 4.62 -0.38 13.23
C GLN A 51 4.21 -1.67 12.51
N SER A 52 3.13 -1.61 11.72
CA SER A 52 2.58 -2.75 10.99
C SER A 52 3.57 -3.39 10.02
N MET A 53 4.56 -2.65 9.51
CA MET A 53 5.60 -3.17 8.63
C MET A 53 6.48 -4.23 9.33
N LEU A 54 6.73 -4.06 10.63
CA LEU A 54 7.65 -4.90 11.41
C LEU A 54 6.93 -5.89 12.33
N GLU A 55 5.62 -6.06 12.21
CA GLU A 55 4.83 -6.95 13.10
C GLU A 55 4.82 -8.41 12.67
N LYS A 56 4.80 -8.70 11.36
CA LYS A 56 4.47 -10.05 10.84
C LYS A 56 5.68 -10.86 10.34
N GLY A 57 6.84 -10.23 10.18
CA GLY A 57 8.06 -10.85 9.63
C GLY A 57 8.11 -10.86 8.09
N PHE A 58 9.11 -11.53 7.53
CA PHE A 58 9.61 -11.28 6.17
C PHE A 58 9.56 -12.50 5.23
N ASP A 59 8.50 -13.31 5.33
CA ASP A 59 8.29 -14.51 4.50
C ASP A 59 7.41 -14.20 3.25
N PRO A 60 7.98 -14.22 2.03
CA PRO A 60 7.22 -13.98 0.80
C PRO A 60 6.07 -14.96 0.59
N CYS A 61 6.19 -16.21 1.06
CA CYS A 61 5.15 -17.23 0.91
C CYS A 61 3.90 -16.91 1.75
N LYS A 62 4.03 -16.02 2.76
CA LYS A 62 2.94 -15.45 3.56
C LYS A 62 2.47 -14.09 3.05
N GLY A 63 3.08 -13.57 1.97
CA GLY A 63 2.72 -12.30 1.36
C GLY A 63 3.63 -11.12 1.69
N TRP A 64 4.76 -11.33 2.37
CA TRP A 64 5.77 -10.27 2.48
C TRP A 64 6.22 -9.82 1.08
N GLY A 65 6.28 -8.50 0.85
CA GLY A 65 6.67 -7.92 -0.43
C GLY A 65 5.65 -8.06 -1.56
N ASN A 66 4.41 -8.49 -1.28
CA ASN A 66 3.34 -8.65 -2.28
C ASN A 66 2.91 -7.37 -3.02
N TYR A 67 3.44 -6.22 -2.61
CA TYR A 67 3.30 -4.92 -3.27
C TYR A 67 4.45 -4.61 -4.24
N GLY A 68 5.36 -5.54 -4.45
CA GLY A 68 6.39 -5.46 -5.49
C GLY A 68 7.77 -5.02 -5.01
N VAL A 69 7.96 -4.75 -3.72
CA VAL A 69 9.28 -4.38 -3.17
C VAL A 69 9.73 -5.38 -2.12
N THR A 70 10.94 -5.91 -2.31
CA THR A 70 11.61 -6.83 -1.39
C THR A 70 13.07 -6.38 -1.18
N LEU A 71 13.50 -6.28 0.07
CA LEU A 71 14.88 -5.90 0.41
C LEU A 71 15.80 -7.11 0.58
N ILE A 72 15.23 -8.25 0.97
CA ILE A 72 15.96 -9.46 1.37
C ILE A 72 15.93 -10.52 0.26
N GLN A 73 14.84 -10.59 -0.50
CA GLN A 73 14.65 -11.56 -1.59
C GLN A 73 14.68 -10.88 -2.96
N SER A 74 15.12 -11.60 -3.97
CA SER A 74 14.92 -11.27 -5.38
C SER A 74 13.73 -12.03 -5.98
N LYS A 75 13.29 -11.64 -7.18
CA LYS A 75 12.06 -12.13 -7.81
C LYS A 75 12.37 -12.68 -9.21
N LEU A 76 11.45 -13.44 -9.81
CA LEU A 76 11.67 -13.88 -11.21
C LEU A 76 11.68 -12.69 -12.15
N LEU A 77 10.72 -11.78 -11.95
CA LEU A 77 10.55 -10.55 -12.70
C LEU A 77 10.45 -9.37 -11.71
N ASP A 78 10.48 -8.15 -12.22
CA ASP A 78 10.28 -6.93 -11.43
C ASP A 78 9.49 -5.89 -12.22
N PHE A 79 9.20 -4.73 -11.63
CA PHE A 79 8.58 -3.59 -12.27
C PHE A 79 9.59 -2.45 -12.41
N ASP A 80 9.67 -1.82 -13.57
CA ASP A 80 10.48 -0.62 -13.77
C ASP A 80 9.79 0.66 -13.23
N PHE A 81 10.41 1.82 -13.45
CA PHE A 81 9.86 3.14 -13.03
C PHE A 81 8.59 3.56 -13.77
N GLU A 82 8.24 2.88 -14.86
CA GLU A 82 7.04 3.09 -15.67
C GLU A 82 6.02 1.97 -15.43
N ASN A 83 6.29 1.08 -14.46
CA ASN A 83 5.48 -0.07 -14.08
C ASN A 83 5.40 -1.17 -15.16
N ASN A 84 6.33 -1.18 -16.11
CA ASN A 84 6.47 -2.29 -17.04
C ASN A 84 7.13 -3.47 -16.34
N ILE A 85 6.69 -4.67 -16.66
CA ILE A 85 7.33 -5.89 -16.17
C ILE A 85 8.67 -6.05 -16.87
N ILE A 86 9.73 -6.15 -16.08
CA ILE A 86 11.10 -6.35 -16.50
C ILE A 86 11.67 -7.64 -15.89
N LYS A 87 12.81 -8.05 -16.41
CA LYS A 87 13.55 -9.24 -15.95
C LYS A 87 14.31 -8.94 -14.66
N ASP A 88 14.35 -9.93 -13.76
CA ASP A 88 15.22 -9.92 -12.58
C ASP A 88 16.06 -11.21 -12.52
N LEU A 89 15.63 -12.23 -11.76
CA LEU A 89 16.31 -13.53 -11.78
C LEU A 89 16.14 -14.26 -13.12
N ALA A 90 15.01 -14.05 -13.80
CA ALA A 90 14.73 -14.65 -15.10
C ALA A 90 15.44 -13.91 -16.24
N GLU A 91 16.20 -14.63 -17.05
CA GLU A 91 16.80 -14.10 -18.28
C GLU A 91 15.82 -14.09 -19.46
N ASN A 92 14.85 -15.01 -19.44
CA ASN A 92 13.75 -15.10 -20.39
C ASN A 92 12.66 -16.04 -19.85
N TYR A 93 11.51 -16.00 -20.51
CA TYR A 93 10.46 -16.99 -20.36
C TYR A 93 9.73 -17.21 -21.69
N GLU A 94 9.11 -18.39 -21.81
CA GLU A 94 8.26 -18.79 -22.91
C GLU A 94 6.90 -19.24 -22.37
N VAL A 95 5.84 -18.97 -23.12
CA VAL A 95 4.47 -19.41 -22.81
C VAL A 95 4.00 -20.32 -23.94
N SER A 96 3.43 -21.47 -23.60
CA SER A 96 2.84 -22.36 -24.60
C SER A 96 1.66 -21.69 -25.32
N GLU A 97 1.35 -22.13 -26.54
CA GLU A 97 0.24 -21.58 -27.33
C GLU A 97 -1.11 -21.65 -26.61
N ASP A 98 -1.32 -22.69 -25.81
CA ASP A 98 -2.52 -22.87 -24.99
C ASP A 98 -2.50 -22.08 -23.66
N GLY A 99 -1.42 -21.36 -23.36
CA GLY A 99 -1.26 -20.53 -22.15
C GLY A 99 -1.09 -21.30 -20.84
N LYS A 100 -1.02 -22.63 -20.88
CA LYS A 100 -1.02 -23.49 -19.68
C LYS A 100 0.37 -23.85 -19.18
N THR A 101 1.41 -23.61 -19.97
CA THR A 101 2.78 -23.89 -19.59
C THR A 101 3.62 -22.63 -19.70
N TRP A 102 4.33 -22.31 -18.62
CA TRP A 102 5.35 -21.26 -18.62
C TRP A 102 6.70 -21.89 -18.33
N ILE A 103 7.71 -21.56 -19.13
CA ILE A 103 9.09 -22.01 -18.93
C ILE A 103 9.94 -20.78 -18.70
N PHE A 104 10.57 -20.68 -17.54
CA PHE A 104 11.51 -19.61 -17.22
C PHE A 104 12.93 -20.16 -17.21
N LYS A 105 13.87 -19.41 -17.80
CA LYS A 105 15.31 -19.62 -17.61
C LYS A 105 15.84 -18.56 -16.66
N ILE A 106 16.51 -18.99 -15.59
CA ILE A 106 17.11 -18.12 -14.60
C ILE A 106 18.62 -18.04 -14.78
N ARG A 107 19.19 -16.90 -14.38
CA ARG A 107 20.63 -16.65 -14.38
C ARG A 107 21.39 -17.54 -13.39
N GLU A 108 22.69 -17.73 -13.61
CA GLU A 108 23.50 -18.74 -12.91
C GLU A 108 24.44 -18.20 -11.83
N ASP A 109 24.63 -16.88 -11.81
CA ASP A 109 25.58 -16.17 -10.95
C ASP A 109 24.96 -15.72 -9.61
N VAL A 110 23.70 -16.10 -9.36
CA VAL A 110 22.97 -15.69 -8.15
C VAL A 110 23.32 -16.59 -6.98
N LYS A 111 23.56 -15.95 -5.84
CA LYS A 111 23.68 -16.60 -4.54
C LYS A 111 22.71 -15.99 -3.54
N PHE A 112 22.32 -16.81 -2.58
CA PHE A 112 21.69 -16.36 -1.35
C PHE A 112 22.73 -15.67 -0.45
N SER A 113 22.23 -14.94 0.56
CA SER A 113 23.05 -14.19 1.51
C SER A 113 23.98 -15.05 2.39
N ASP A 114 23.79 -16.37 2.38
CA ASP A 114 24.67 -17.36 3.03
C ASP A 114 25.75 -17.93 2.09
N GLY A 115 25.80 -17.46 0.84
CA GLY A 115 26.78 -17.84 -0.17
C GLY A 115 26.40 -19.07 -1.01
N GLN A 116 25.29 -19.75 -0.71
CA GLN A 116 24.81 -20.86 -1.53
C GLN A 116 24.18 -20.36 -2.83
N LYS A 117 24.28 -21.14 -3.90
CA LYS A 117 23.70 -20.77 -5.20
C LYS A 117 22.18 -20.85 -5.16
N LEU A 118 21.50 -19.91 -5.82
CA LEU A 118 20.08 -20.02 -6.13
C LEU A 118 19.91 -20.84 -7.40
N THR A 119 18.99 -21.81 -7.37
CA THR A 119 18.67 -22.68 -8.50
C THR A 119 17.17 -22.69 -8.81
N ALA A 120 16.79 -23.30 -9.94
CA ALA A 120 15.39 -23.47 -10.30
C ALA A 120 14.61 -24.32 -9.28
N LYS A 121 15.28 -25.11 -8.42
CA LYS A 121 14.64 -25.85 -7.31
C LYS A 121 14.09 -24.91 -6.26
N ASP A 122 14.82 -23.86 -5.90
CA ASP A 122 14.38 -22.83 -4.96
C ASP A 122 13.14 -22.09 -5.50
N VAL A 123 13.13 -21.80 -6.80
CA VAL A 123 11.98 -21.22 -7.47
C VAL A 123 10.78 -22.17 -7.41
N ALA A 124 10.94 -23.42 -7.85
CA ALA A 124 9.87 -24.41 -7.83
C ALA A 124 9.33 -24.62 -6.40
N PHE A 125 10.21 -24.71 -5.41
CA PHE A 125 9.87 -24.78 -4.00
C PHE A 125 9.01 -23.58 -3.56
N THR A 126 9.46 -22.36 -3.85
CA THR A 126 8.79 -21.11 -3.45
C THR A 126 7.33 -21.08 -3.93
N PHE A 127 7.11 -21.33 -5.22
CA PHE A 127 5.75 -21.27 -5.80
C PHE A 127 4.85 -22.39 -5.29
N ASN A 128 5.36 -23.62 -5.17
CA ASN A 128 4.59 -24.73 -4.61
C ASN A 128 4.25 -24.50 -3.13
N LYS A 129 5.20 -23.98 -2.34
CA LYS A 129 4.98 -23.66 -0.92
C LYS A 129 3.97 -22.53 -0.74
N THR A 130 4.05 -21.49 -1.57
CA THR A 130 3.09 -20.38 -1.55
C THR A 130 1.68 -20.87 -1.92
N LYS A 131 1.56 -21.76 -2.92
CA LYS A 131 0.30 -22.41 -3.28
C LYS A 131 -0.26 -23.24 -2.12
N GLU A 132 0.57 -24.02 -1.42
CA GLU A 132 0.16 -24.82 -0.26
C GLU A 132 -0.37 -23.96 0.89
N ILE A 133 0.28 -22.81 1.16
CA ILE A 133 -0.14 -21.86 2.20
C ILE A 133 -1.46 -21.17 1.83
N GLY A 134 -1.65 -20.79 0.56
CA GLY A 134 -2.93 -20.36 0.02
C GLY A 134 -3.50 -19.07 0.62
N THR A 135 -2.65 -18.10 0.99
CA THR A 135 -3.10 -16.84 1.61
C THR A 135 -3.16 -15.67 0.63
N THR A 136 -2.02 -15.20 0.15
CA THR A 136 -1.89 -13.85 -0.45
C THR A 136 -1.90 -13.88 -1.98
N PHE A 137 -1.28 -14.89 -2.57
CA PHE A 137 -1.21 -15.07 -4.02
C PHE A 137 -2.27 -16.10 -4.44
N ASP A 138 -3.03 -15.78 -5.49
CA ASP A 138 -4.01 -16.72 -6.04
C ASP A 138 -3.33 -17.70 -7.02
N PHE A 139 -2.95 -18.85 -6.50
CA PHE A 139 -2.37 -19.95 -7.26
C PHE A 139 -3.33 -21.12 -7.47
N LYS A 140 -4.64 -20.88 -7.46
CA LYS A 140 -5.66 -21.94 -7.67
C LYS A 140 -5.49 -22.68 -9.00
N LEU A 141 -5.08 -21.98 -10.05
CA LEU A 141 -4.88 -22.56 -11.39
C LEU A 141 -3.51 -23.22 -11.56
N LEU A 142 -2.53 -22.90 -10.72
CA LEU A 142 -1.19 -23.51 -10.79
C LEU A 142 -1.31 -24.97 -10.35
N GLU A 143 -1.02 -25.93 -11.22
CA GLU A 143 -1.00 -27.34 -10.85
C GLU A 143 0.31 -27.68 -10.13
N LYS A 144 1.45 -27.27 -10.70
CA LYS A 144 2.78 -27.48 -10.13
C LYS A 144 3.84 -26.55 -10.75
N ALA A 145 4.86 -26.26 -9.96
CA ALA A 145 6.15 -25.74 -10.42
C ALA A 145 7.21 -26.85 -10.33
N GLU A 146 8.05 -27.01 -11.34
CA GLU A 146 9.05 -28.08 -11.42
C GLU A 146 10.37 -27.55 -12.01
N ALA A 147 11.48 -27.83 -11.34
CA ALA A 147 12.82 -27.60 -11.88
C ALA A 147 13.15 -28.71 -12.88
N LEU A 148 13.37 -28.34 -14.15
CA LEU A 148 13.77 -29.28 -15.20
C LEU A 148 15.28 -29.54 -15.15
N ASP A 149 16.05 -28.54 -14.75
CA ASP A 149 17.47 -28.55 -14.44
C ASP A 149 17.76 -27.44 -13.42
N ASP A 150 19.03 -27.10 -13.17
CA ASP A 150 19.40 -26.07 -12.17
C ASP A 150 18.96 -24.64 -12.54
N LYS A 151 18.57 -24.39 -13.80
CA LYS A 151 18.34 -23.05 -14.38
C LYS A 151 16.99 -22.92 -15.07
N THR A 152 16.32 -24.02 -15.35
CA THR A 152 15.04 -24.04 -16.05
C THR A 152 13.94 -24.49 -15.11
N VAL A 153 12.95 -23.62 -14.89
CA VAL A 153 11.74 -23.94 -14.13
C VAL A 153 10.53 -23.93 -15.06
N LYS A 154 9.68 -24.94 -14.91
CA LYS A 154 8.42 -25.09 -15.64
C LYS A 154 7.26 -24.92 -14.66
N PHE A 155 6.29 -24.11 -15.04
CA PHE A 155 5.00 -23.99 -14.37
C PHE A 155 3.92 -24.60 -15.25
N THR A 156 3.08 -25.44 -14.67
CA THR A 156 1.93 -26.06 -15.36
C THR A 156 0.65 -25.60 -14.70
N PHE A 157 -0.33 -25.17 -15.51
CA PHE A 157 -1.63 -24.67 -15.07
C PHE A 157 -2.77 -25.50 -15.65
N SER A 158 -3.88 -25.59 -14.91
CA SER A 158 -5.10 -26.29 -15.36
C SER A 158 -5.84 -25.51 -16.47
N ALA A 159 -5.68 -24.19 -16.48
CA ALA A 159 -6.19 -23.24 -17.47
C ALA A 159 -5.18 -22.08 -17.67
N PRO A 160 -5.25 -21.32 -18.77
CA PRO A 160 -4.43 -20.13 -18.93
C PRO A 160 -4.60 -19.17 -17.74
N SER A 161 -3.52 -18.47 -17.38
CA SER A 161 -3.51 -17.46 -16.32
C SER A 161 -2.69 -16.26 -16.77
N SER A 162 -3.36 -15.25 -17.31
CA SER A 162 -2.73 -14.00 -17.76
C SER A 162 -2.13 -13.18 -16.60
N THR A 163 -2.59 -13.42 -15.37
CA THR A 163 -2.11 -12.70 -14.18
C THR A 163 -0.85 -13.31 -13.56
N PHE A 164 -0.42 -14.50 -14.01
CA PHE A 164 0.76 -15.17 -13.45
C PHE A 164 2.05 -14.35 -13.58
N ILE A 165 2.21 -13.61 -14.69
CA ILE A 165 3.38 -12.73 -14.90
C ILE A 165 3.53 -11.70 -13.77
N TYR A 166 2.42 -11.15 -13.26
CA TYR A 166 2.44 -10.20 -12.14
C TYR A 166 2.80 -10.90 -10.82
N ASN A 167 2.35 -12.15 -10.62
CA ASN A 167 2.77 -12.93 -9.44
C ASN A 167 4.28 -13.22 -9.48
N ALA A 168 4.82 -13.56 -10.65
CA ALA A 168 6.27 -13.75 -10.85
C ALA A 168 7.07 -12.45 -10.63
N ALA A 169 6.46 -11.28 -10.83
CA ALA A 169 7.04 -9.97 -10.56
C ALA A 169 6.91 -9.47 -9.11
N ASN A 170 6.11 -10.15 -8.28
CA ASN A 170 5.84 -9.77 -6.89
C ASN A 170 6.37 -10.79 -5.86
N LEU A 171 6.39 -12.08 -6.17
CA LEU A 171 6.79 -13.12 -5.22
C LEU A 171 8.31 -13.25 -5.12
N GLY A 172 8.86 -12.93 -3.95
CA GLY A 172 10.28 -13.14 -3.63
C GLY A 172 10.63 -14.62 -3.50
N ILE A 173 11.76 -15.02 -4.07
CA ILE A 173 12.25 -16.41 -4.03
C ILE A 173 12.92 -16.69 -2.69
N VAL A 174 12.52 -17.80 -2.06
CA VAL A 174 13.07 -18.26 -0.78
C VAL A 174 14.09 -19.38 -1.00
N ALA A 175 15.09 -19.46 -0.11
CA ALA A 175 16.07 -20.53 -0.09
C ALA A 175 15.46 -21.85 0.43
N GLU A 176 15.31 -22.86 -0.43
CA GLU A 176 14.71 -24.15 -0.05
C GLU A 176 15.47 -24.80 1.12
N HIS A 177 16.80 -24.77 1.07
CA HIS A 177 17.65 -25.38 2.10
C HIS A 177 17.52 -24.74 3.49
N ALA A 178 17.10 -23.47 3.55
CA ALA A 178 16.95 -22.71 4.78
C ALA A 178 15.49 -22.63 5.27
N TYR A 179 14.53 -23.00 4.41
CA TYR A 179 13.11 -22.88 4.69
C TYR A 179 12.58 -24.09 5.47
N LYS A 180 12.59 -24.01 6.80
CA LYS A 180 12.03 -25.06 7.67
C LYS A 180 10.52 -24.96 7.79
N ASP A 181 10.04 -23.77 8.15
CA ASP A 181 8.64 -23.42 8.32
C ASP A 181 8.49 -21.89 8.23
N THR A 182 7.24 -21.42 8.11
CA THR A 182 6.93 -20.01 7.90
C THR A 182 7.36 -19.12 9.06
N ASN A 183 7.26 -19.60 10.30
CA ASN A 183 7.59 -18.79 11.48
C ASN A 183 9.10 -18.62 11.60
N THR A 184 9.85 -19.72 11.42
CA THR A 184 11.31 -19.68 11.43
C THR A 184 11.86 -18.81 10.32
N TYR A 185 11.34 -18.94 9.10
CA TYR A 185 11.79 -18.12 7.97
C TYR A 185 11.39 -16.64 8.12
N SER A 186 10.18 -16.36 8.62
CA SER A 186 9.70 -14.97 8.84
C SER A 186 10.62 -14.15 9.74
N SER A 187 11.21 -14.79 10.77
CA SER A 187 12.07 -14.12 11.74
C SER A 187 13.55 -14.14 11.37
N ASN A 188 13.97 -15.05 10.49
CA ASN A 188 15.35 -15.19 10.06
C ASN A 188 15.44 -15.54 8.56
N PRO A 189 14.99 -14.65 7.65
CA PRO A 189 14.99 -14.93 6.22
C PRO A 189 16.41 -15.03 5.64
N ILE A 190 16.61 -16.02 4.77
CA ILE A 190 17.75 -16.10 3.86
C ILE A 190 17.25 -15.84 2.45
N GLY A 191 17.78 -14.81 1.80
CA GLY A 191 17.34 -14.37 0.48
C GLY A 191 18.50 -13.91 -0.40
N SER A 192 18.18 -13.60 -1.65
CA SER A 192 19.13 -13.24 -2.71
C SER A 192 19.13 -11.75 -3.06
N GLY A 193 18.39 -10.94 -2.29
CA GLY A 193 18.19 -9.50 -2.53
C GLY A 193 19.38 -8.62 -2.15
N PRO A 194 19.22 -7.29 -2.27
CA PRO A 194 20.29 -6.30 -2.07
C PRO A 194 20.80 -6.20 -0.63
N TYR A 195 20.00 -6.62 0.35
CA TYR A 195 20.33 -6.61 1.76
C TYR A 195 20.15 -7.99 2.38
N LYS A 196 20.86 -8.24 3.49
CA LYS A 196 20.74 -9.45 4.31
C LYS A 196 20.45 -9.10 5.76
N LEU A 197 19.71 -9.98 6.43
CA LEU A 197 19.34 -9.78 7.83
C LEU A 197 20.58 -9.81 8.75
N VAL A 198 20.65 -8.84 9.66
CA VAL A 198 21.57 -8.85 10.81
C VAL A 198 20.80 -9.15 12.10
N SER A 199 19.74 -8.38 12.35
CA SER A 199 18.87 -8.59 13.51
C SER A 199 17.46 -8.13 13.22
N TYR A 200 16.50 -8.77 13.88
CA TYR A 200 15.09 -8.40 13.84
C TYR A 200 14.50 -8.52 15.24
N THR A 201 14.01 -7.40 15.75
CA THR A 201 13.18 -7.35 16.95
C THR A 201 11.76 -7.02 16.52
N GLN A 202 10.90 -8.03 16.59
CA GLN A 202 9.52 -7.96 16.11
C GLN A 202 8.76 -6.76 16.71
N GLY A 203 8.13 -5.99 15.83
CA GLY A 203 7.39 -4.77 16.16
C GLY A 203 8.27 -3.56 16.53
N GLN A 204 9.60 -3.66 16.48
CA GLN A 204 10.51 -2.62 16.96
C GLN A 204 11.57 -2.20 15.94
N GLN A 205 12.39 -3.14 15.45
CA GLN A 205 13.55 -2.79 14.64
C GLN A 205 13.97 -3.92 13.70
N LEU A 206 14.41 -3.55 12.50
CA LEU A 206 15.08 -4.43 11.55
C LEU A 206 16.43 -3.82 11.16
N ILE A 207 17.52 -4.56 11.36
CA ILE A 207 18.86 -4.17 10.91
C ILE A 207 19.28 -5.08 9.77
N LEU A 208 19.64 -4.47 8.65
CA LEU A 208 20.09 -5.14 7.45
C LEU A 208 21.47 -4.64 7.04
N ASP A 209 22.38 -5.56 6.72
CA ASP A 209 23.66 -5.23 6.09
C ASP A 209 23.55 -5.48 4.58
N ARG A 210 24.31 -4.71 3.81
CA ARG A 210 24.40 -4.90 2.36
C ARG A 210 24.82 -6.33 2.04
N ASN A 211 24.13 -6.95 1.08
CA ASN A 211 24.51 -8.25 0.59
C ASN A 211 25.67 -8.13 -0.42
N GLU A 212 26.89 -8.43 0.01
CA GLU A 212 28.07 -8.39 -0.87
C GLU A 212 28.03 -9.44 -2.00
N GLU A 213 27.20 -10.47 -1.87
CA GLU A 213 26.96 -11.47 -2.93
C GLU A 213 25.83 -11.06 -3.89
N TYR A 214 25.21 -9.89 -3.71
CA TYR A 214 24.15 -9.43 -4.60
C TYR A 214 24.67 -9.26 -6.03
N TYR A 215 23.94 -9.87 -6.97
CA TYR A 215 24.27 -9.93 -8.39
C TYR A 215 23.92 -8.63 -9.15
N GLY A 216 23.00 -7.83 -8.59
CA GLY A 216 22.60 -6.55 -9.14
C GLY A 216 23.50 -5.40 -8.68
N THR A 217 23.04 -4.18 -8.91
CA THR A 217 23.71 -2.99 -8.39
C THR A 217 23.62 -2.99 -6.86
N LYS A 218 24.78 -2.99 -6.22
CA LYS A 218 24.87 -2.97 -4.75
C LYS A 218 24.45 -1.60 -4.20
N PRO A 219 23.63 -1.55 -3.14
CA PRO A 219 23.35 -0.31 -2.43
C PRO A 219 24.62 0.41 -1.97
N LYS A 220 24.61 1.74 -2.01
CA LYS A 220 25.78 2.53 -1.56
C LYS A 220 25.97 2.43 -0.05
N PHE A 221 24.88 2.52 0.70
CA PHE A 221 24.88 2.36 2.16
C PHE A 221 25.17 0.91 2.55
N LYS A 222 26.09 0.71 3.49
CA LYS A 222 26.48 -0.63 3.97
C LYS A 222 25.45 -1.23 4.92
N ARG A 223 24.68 -0.39 5.61
CA ARG A 223 23.63 -0.81 6.54
C ARG A 223 22.35 0.01 6.36
N LEU A 224 21.22 -0.67 6.49
CA LEU A 224 19.90 -0.09 6.56
C LEU A 224 19.25 -0.51 7.88
N THR A 225 18.86 0.47 8.68
CA THR A 225 18.17 0.24 9.95
C THR A 225 16.75 0.78 9.85
N LEU A 226 15.76 -0.09 9.95
CA LEU A 226 14.35 0.29 9.99
C LEU A 226 13.86 0.27 11.44
N VAL A 227 13.21 1.35 11.88
CA VAL A 227 12.69 1.49 13.24
C VAL A 227 11.19 1.69 13.17
N ALA A 228 10.44 0.84 13.87
CA ALA A 228 8.99 0.98 13.99
C ALA A 228 8.64 2.21 14.83
N MET A 229 7.77 3.06 14.30
CA MET A 229 7.41 4.33 14.93
C MET A 229 5.90 4.53 14.96
N THR A 230 5.44 5.15 16.05
CA THR A 230 4.16 5.87 16.06
C THR A 230 4.37 7.29 15.52
N PRO A 231 3.32 7.97 15.06
CA PRO A 231 3.43 9.35 14.58
C PRO A 231 4.10 10.30 15.59
N ASP A 232 3.80 10.17 16.88
CA ASP A 232 4.42 10.98 17.95
C ASP A 232 5.93 10.72 18.07
N THR A 233 6.33 9.44 18.05
CA THR A 233 7.76 9.08 18.13
C THR A 233 8.53 9.51 16.87
N ALA A 234 7.91 9.43 15.69
CA ALA A 234 8.49 9.88 14.44
C ALA A 234 8.85 11.38 14.50
N LEU A 235 7.90 12.22 14.93
CA LEU A 235 8.11 13.66 15.03
C LEU A 235 9.16 14.02 16.09
N ALA A 236 9.19 13.33 17.22
CA ALA A 236 10.22 13.55 18.24
C ALA A 236 11.62 13.17 17.73
N SER A 237 11.75 12.02 17.08
CA SER A 237 13.03 11.50 16.59
C SER A 237 13.59 12.32 15.43
N ILE A 238 12.73 12.84 14.53
CA ILE A 238 13.18 13.71 13.43
C ILE A 238 13.67 15.07 13.97
N LYS A 239 12.97 15.65 14.97
CA LYS A 239 13.39 16.88 15.66
C LYS A 239 14.69 16.71 16.45
N ALA A 240 14.93 15.52 16.99
CA ALA A 240 16.19 15.16 17.63
C ALA A 240 17.31 14.85 16.61
N GLY A 241 16.97 14.67 15.34
CA GLY A 241 17.88 14.29 14.27
C GLY A 241 18.35 12.84 14.37
N ASP A 242 17.62 11.94 15.02
CA ASP A 242 18.04 10.54 15.25
C ASP A 242 17.69 9.61 14.08
N ILE A 243 16.83 10.06 13.15
CA ILE A 243 16.31 9.32 12.01
C ILE A 243 16.59 10.12 10.75
N ASP A 244 16.93 9.46 9.65
CA ASP A 244 17.28 10.17 8.42
C ASP A 244 16.08 10.35 7.49
N ILE A 245 15.15 9.38 7.51
CA ILE A 245 13.92 9.43 6.73
C ILE A 245 12.78 8.89 7.58
N VAL A 246 11.64 9.56 7.60
CA VAL A 246 10.43 9.02 8.25
C VAL A 246 9.18 9.36 7.48
N ASN A 247 8.28 8.38 7.38
CA ASN A 247 6.97 8.63 6.82
C ASN A 247 6.11 9.49 7.77
N VAL A 248 5.37 10.44 7.21
CA VAL A 248 4.52 11.37 7.97
C VAL A 248 3.13 11.52 7.39
N SER A 249 2.20 11.99 8.22
CA SER A 249 0.86 12.39 7.79
C SER A 249 0.90 13.74 7.06
N GLU A 250 -0.18 14.04 6.35
CA GLU A 250 -0.38 15.29 5.61
C GLU A 250 -0.32 16.52 6.52
N ALA A 251 -0.83 16.40 7.75
CA ALA A 251 -0.78 17.45 8.77
C ALA A 251 0.65 17.66 9.29
N MET A 252 1.40 16.58 9.56
CA MET A 252 2.79 16.67 10.03
C MET A 252 3.71 17.24 8.96
N ALA A 253 3.45 16.97 7.68
CA ALA A 253 4.21 17.53 6.56
C ALA A 253 4.14 19.07 6.46
N GLN A 254 3.20 19.71 7.16
CA GLN A 254 3.13 21.17 7.26
C GLN A 254 4.16 21.75 8.24
N GLU A 255 4.76 20.92 9.11
CA GLU A 255 5.81 21.39 10.01
C GLU A 255 7.12 21.67 9.27
N LYS A 256 7.78 22.77 9.64
CA LYS A 256 9.15 23.06 9.20
C LYS A 256 10.13 22.50 10.22
N ILE A 257 10.95 21.56 9.81
CA ILE A 257 11.93 20.90 10.66
C ILE A 257 13.32 21.24 10.13
N GLU A 258 14.18 21.73 11.02
CA GLU A 258 15.55 22.11 10.65
C GLU A 258 16.33 20.89 10.14
N ASN A 259 17.06 21.05 9.03
CA ASN A 259 17.83 20.01 8.34
C ASN A 259 17.00 18.89 7.69
N TYR A 260 15.69 19.10 7.49
CA TYR A 260 14.83 18.18 6.76
C TYR A 260 13.98 18.89 5.72
N SER A 261 13.74 18.18 4.63
CA SER A 261 12.84 18.57 3.57
C SER A 261 11.72 17.54 3.40
N ILE A 262 10.55 17.96 2.92
CA ILE A 262 9.45 17.04 2.57
C ILE A 262 9.67 16.51 1.16
N LEU A 263 9.73 15.18 1.06
CA LEU A 263 9.55 14.47 -0.19
C LEU A 263 8.09 14.02 -0.30
N ALA A 264 7.40 14.47 -1.34
CA ALA A 264 6.10 13.96 -1.73
C ALA A 264 6.24 13.08 -2.98
N THR A 265 5.80 11.82 -2.90
CA THR A 265 5.90 10.89 -4.02
C THR A 265 4.52 10.60 -4.60
N LYS A 266 4.48 10.46 -5.93
CA LYS A 266 3.27 10.02 -6.65
C LYS A 266 2.98 8.57 -6.32
N THR A 267 1.70 8.24 -6.24
CA THR A 267 1.26 6.90 -5.85
C THR A 267 0.11 6.39 -6.70
N MET A 268 -0.19 5.11 -6.54
CA MET A 268 -1.49 4.52 -6.83
C MET A 268 -2.25 4.13 -5.55
N ASP A 269 -1.82 4.66 -4.39
CA ASP A 269 -2.48 4.46 -3.10
C ASP A 269 -3.80 5.23 -3.08
N PHE A 270 -4.90 4.56 -3.43
CA PHE A 270 -6.20 5.20 -3.50
C PHE A 270 -6.90 5.25 -2.15
N ARG A 271 -7.81 6.22 -1.99
CA ARG A 271 -8.91 6.20 -1.03
C ARG A 271 -10.23 6.18 -1.79
N ALA A 272 -11.18 5.38 -1.33
CA ALA A 272 -12.50 5.27 -1.94
C ALA A 272 -13.57 4.83 -0.96
N ILE A 273 -14.83 5.05 -1.32
CA ILE A 273 -16.01 4.66 -0.56
C ILE A 273 -16.67 3.49 -1.25
N SER A 274 -16.82 2.36 -0.56
CA SER A 274 -17.62 1.23 -1.03
C SER A 274 -19.10 1.49 -0.79
N MET A 275 -19.95 1.09 -1.74
CA MET A 275 -21.41 1.25 -1.66
C MET A 275 -22.07 -0.10 -2.00
N PRO A 276 -22.66 -0.81 -1.02
CA PRO A 276 -23.35 -2.08 -1.28
C PRO A 276 -24.38 -1.96 -2.39
N THR A 277 -24.40 -2.92 -3.32
CA THR A 277 -25.19 -2.82 -4.54
C THR A 277 -26.52 -3.54 -4.52
N ILE A 278 -26.73 -4.39 -3.52
CA ILE A 278 -27.99 -5.11 -3.32
C ILE A 278 -28.84 -4.44 -2.24
N LYS A 279 -30.17 -4.52 -2.38
CA LYS A 279 -31.11 -4.08 -1.33
C LYS A 279 -30.85 -4.83 -0.03
N LYS A 280 -31.25 -4.23 1.09
CA LYS A 280 -31.11 -4.87 2.39
C LYS A 280 -31.79 -6.23 2.36
N SER A 281 -31.06 -7.24 2.79
CA SER A 281 -31.52 -8.63 2.78
C SER A 281 -31.83 -9.08 4.21
N GLU A 282 -32.91 -9.83 4.39
CA GLU A 282 -33.17 -10.57 5.63
C GLU A 282 -32.23 -11.79 5.78
N LYS A 283 -31.70 -12.29 4.65
CA LYS A 283 -30.66 -13.33 4.65
C LYS A 283 -29.33 -12.74 5.06
N LEU A 284 -28.59 -13.50 5.87
CA LEU A 284 -27.22 -13.21 6.28
C LEU A 284 -26.22 -13.83 5.29
N THR A 285 -25.00 -13.33 5.31
CA THR A 285 -23.86 -13.92 4.59
C THR A 285 -23.57 -15.32 5.12
N GLU A 286 -22.67 -16.03 4.43
CA GLU A 286 -22.15 -17.34 4.82
C GLU A 286 -21.50 -17.31 6.22
N LYS A 287 -21.04 -16.13 6.66
CA LYS A 287 -20.44 -15.89 7.99
C LYS A 287 -21.45 -15.39 9.03
N GLY A 288 -22.74 -15.32 8.70
CA GLY A 288 -23.79 -14.84 9.62
C GLY A 288 -23.86 -13.31 9.75
N ASN A 289 -23.26 -12.57 8.81
CA ASN A 289 -23.21 -11.11 8.83
C ASN A 289 -24.34 -10.47 8.00
N PRO A 290 -24.82 -9.26 8.34
CA PRO A 290 -25.79 -8.51 7.54
C PRO A 290 -25.27 -8.19 6.14
N MET A 291 -26.18 -8.04 5.17
CA MET A 291 -25.83 -7.62 3.81
C MET A 291 -26.90 -6.74 3.16
N GLY A 292 -26.45 -5.93 2.21
CA GLY A 292 -27.28 -5.03 1.42
C GLY A 292 -27.64 -3.75 2.15
N ASN A 293 -28.03 -2.75 1.36
CA ASN A 293 -28.39 -1.42 1.85
C ASN A 293 -29.47 -0.81 0.96
N ASP A 294 -30.58 -0.37 1.55
CA ASP A 294 -31.73 0.12 0.77
C ASP A 294 -31.48 1.45 0.07
N VAL A 295 -30.47 2.22 0.50
CA VAL A 295 -30.11 3.51 -0.11
C VAL A 295 -29.05 3.31 -1.19
N THR A 296 -27.91 2.70 -0.87
CA THR A 296 -26.78 2.58 -1.80
C THR A 296 -27.01 1.54 -2.90
N SER A 297 -28.01 0.67 -2.75
CA SER A 297 -28.44 -0.26 -3.81
C SER A 297 -29.09 0.44 -5.00
N ASP A 298 -29.62 1.67 -4.82
CA ASP A 298 -30.12 2.47 -5.94
C ASP A 298 -28.94 3.06 -6.72
N ILE A 299 -28.78 2.63 -7.97
CA ILE A 299 -27.72 3.12 -8.86
C ILE A 299 -27.74 4.64 -9.04
N ALA A 300 -28.92 5.29 -8.91
CA ALA A 300 -29.01 6.74 -8.99
C ALA A 300 -28.30 7.43 -7.83
N ILE A 301 -28.34 6.87 -6.61
CA ILE A 301 -27.57 7.36 -5.46
C ILE A 301 -26.07 7.25 -5.76
N ARG A 302 -25.62 6.08 -6.21
CA ARG A 302 -24.20 5.83 -6.48
C ARG A 302 -23.64 6.73 -7.58
N LYS A 303 -24.40 6.91 -8.68
CA LYS A 303 -24.01 7.82 -9.77
C LYS A 303 -24.03 9.28 -9.33
N ALA A 304 -25.07 9.71 -8.61
CA ALA A 304 -25.14 11.10 -8.15
C ALA A 304 -24.02 11.46 -7.18
N ILE A 305 -23.65 10.55 -6.26
CA ILE A 305 -22.49 10.71 -5.39
C ILE A 305 -21.22 10.91 -6.22
N ASN A 306 -20.97 10.04 -7.21
CA ASN A 306 -19.76 10.12 -8.02
C ASN A 306 -19.63 11.42 -8.82
N TYR A 307 -20.74 11.99 -9.31
CA TYR A 307 -20.76 13.31 -9.95
C TYR A 307 -20.63 14.45 -8.92
N GLY A 308 -21.41 14.40 -7.84
CA GLY A 308 -21.60 15.53 -6.94
C GLY A 308 -20.48 15.76 -5.94
N VAL A 309 -19.68 14.74 -5.62
CA VAL A 309 -18.54 14.87 -4.70
C VAL A 309 -17.43 15.68 -5.37
N ASP A 310 -17.05 16.78 -4.72
CA ASP A 310 -15.85 17.53 -5.08
C ASP A 310 -14.61 16.92 -4.40
N ARG A 311 -13.88 16.10 -5.16
CA ARG A 311 -12.66 15.43 -4.71
C ARG A 311 -11.52 16.41 -4.46
N GLN A 312 -11.43 17.48 -5.25
CA GLN A 312 -10.41 18.50 -5.10
C GLN A 312 -10.58 19.24 -3.78
N GLU A 313 -11.82 19.61 -3.42
CA GLU A 313 -12.10 20.24 -2.13
C GLU A 313 -11.77 19.32 -0.94
N ILE A 314 -11.99 18.01 -1.07
CA ILE A 314 -11.55 17.04 -0.05
C ILE A 314 -10.01 17.05 0.07
N ILE A 315 -9.29 16.94 -1.06
CA ILE A 315 -7.83 16.92 -1.07
C ILE A 315 -7.26 18.21 -0.45
N GLU A 316 -7.80 19.38 -0.80
CA GLU A 316 -7.32 20.66 -0.28
C GLU A 316 -7.58 20.81 1.21
N ASN A 317 -8.79 20.45 1.67
CA ASN A 317 -9.20 20.75 3.04
C ASN A 317 -8.71 19.74 4.07
N VAL A 318 -8.56 18.46 3.71
CA VAL A 318 -8.18 17.42 4.69
C VAL A 318 -6.88 16.69 4.37
N LEU A 319 -6.39 16.78 3.13
CA LEU A 319 -5.09 16.23 2.74
C LEU A 319 -4.05 17.33 2.44
N TYR A 320 -4.38 18.59 2.71
CA TYR A 320 -3.48 19.74 2.54
C TYR A 320 -2.88 19.86 1.13
N GLY A 321 -3.61 19.40 0.11
CA GLY A 321 -3.15 19.40 -1.28
C GLY A 321 -2.33 18.16 -1.69
N TYR A 322 -2.01 17.26 -0.77
CA TYR A 322 -1.22 16.05 -1.03
C TYR A 322 -2.07 14.89 -1.58
N GLY A 323 -2.62 15.08 -2.78
CA GLY A 323 -3.34 14.04 -3.50
C GLY A 323 -3.70 14.39 -4.93
N GLU A 324 -4.05 13.38 -5.71
CA GLU A 324 -4.52 13.51 -7.09
C GLU A 324 -6.00 13.12 -7.20
N VAL A 325 -6.79 13.96 -7.89
CA VAL A 325 -8.16 13.63 -8.27
C VAL A 325 -8.17 12.45 -9.25
N ILE A 326 -8.84 11.38 -8.84
CA ILE A 326 -9.10 10.20 -9.65
C ILE A 326 -10.59 9.90 -9.71
N PHE A 327 -11.01 9.23 -10.78
CA PHE A 327 -12.40 8.76 -10.94
C PHE A 327 -12.52 7.24 -10.96
N ASP A 328 -11.39 6.54 -11.01
CA ASP A 328 -11.31 5.08 -10.92
C ASP A 328 -10.00 4.65 -10.24
N PHE A 329 -9.99 3.43 -9.68
CA PHE A 329 -8.83 2.89 -8.95
C PHE A 329 -7.59 2.72 -9.82
N PHE A 330 -7.79 2.70 -11.13
CA PHE A 330 -6.80 2.28 -12.12
C PHE A 330 -6.34 3.42 -13.03
N ASP A 331 -6.61 4.67 -12.68
CA ASP A 331 -6.27 5.85 -13.48
C ASP A 331 -4.77 5.96 -13.84
N SER A 332 -3.88 5.36 -13.05
CA SER A 332 -2.43 5.31 -13.31
C SER A 332 -1.93 3.99 -13.92
N LEU A 333 -2.84 3.08 -14.29
CA LEU A 333 -2.53 1.69 -14.66
C LEU A 333 -3.00 1.36 -16.09
N PRO A 334 -2.31 0.45 -16.81
CA PRO A 334 -2.59 0.19 -18.22
C PRO A 334 -3.96 -0.47 -18.48
N TRP A 335 -4.52 -1.17 -17.49
CA TRP A 335 -5.87 -1.73 -17.55
C TRP A 335 -6.97 -0.74 -17.15
N GLY A 336 -6.63 0.49 -16.75
CA GLY A 336 -7.60 1.55 -16.47
C GLY A 336 -8.20 2.16 -17.74
N ILE A 337 -9.29 2.90 -17.55
CA ILE A 337 -10.08 3.55 -18.62
C ILE A 337 -10.22 5.06 -18.41
N LYS A 338 -9.16 5.69 -17.86
CA LYS A 338 -9.11 7.11 -17.46
C LYS A 338 -9.67 8.05 -18.52
N ASP A 339 -9.27 7.87 -19.78
CA ASP A 339 -9.68 8.74 -20.89
C ASP A 339 -11.17 8.62 -21.19
N GLU A 340 -11.76 7.43 -21.05
CA GLU A 340 -13.19 7.21 -21.29
C GLU A 340 -14.03 7.82 -20.17
N ILE A 341 -13.59 7.69 -18.93
CA ILE A 341 -14.27 8.31 -17.79
C ILE A 341 -14.24 9.83 -17.90
N ARG A 342 -13.09 10.41 -18.26
CA ARG A 342 -12.92 11.87 -18.33
C ARG A 342 -13.68 12.54 -19.49
N LYS A 343 -14.20 11.76 -20.46
CA LYS A 343 -15.12 12.29 -21.48
C LYS A 343 -16.51 12.61 -20.92
N GLU A 344 -16.94 11.85 -19.91
CA GLU A 344 -18.29 11.92 -19.34
C GLU A 344 -18.33 12.63 -17.98
N PHE A 345 -17.26 12.52 -17.18
CA PHE A 345 -17.23 13.00 -15.80
C PHE A 345 -16.55 14.35 -15.63
N LYS A 346 -17.17 15.18 -14.80
CA LYS A 346 -16.60 16.40 -14.22
C LYS A 346 -16.64 16.29 -12.70
N ASN A 347 -15.54 16.64 -12.04
CA ASN A 347 -15.45 16.68 -10.58
C ASN A 347 -16.45 17.70 -10.00
N GLY A 348 -17.17 17.34 -8.94
CA GLY A 348 -18.05 18.26 -8.20
C GLY A 348 -19.26 18.79 -8.98
N ASP A 349 -19.81 18.04 -9.93
CA ASP A 349 -21.01 18.43 -10.70
C ASP A 349 -22.31 18.20 -9.91
N ILE A 350 -22.57 19.10 -8.97
CA ILE A 350 -23.78 19.13 -8.13
C ILE A 350 -25.06 19.20 -8.98
N ALA A 351 -25.04 19.94 -10.10
CA ALA A 351 -26.20 20.09 -10.96
C ALA A 351 -26.57 18.75 -11.61
N LYS A 352 -25.57 18.02 -12.13
CA LYS A 352 -25.77 16.69 -12.71
C LYS A 352 -26.23 15.68 -11.66
N ALA A 353 -25.64 15.72 -10.46
CA ALA A 353 -26.04 14.86 -9.36
C ALA A 353 -27.52 15.07 -8.97
N ASN A 354 -27.96 16.33 -8.84
CA ASN A 354 -29.35 16.65 -8.54
C ASN A 354 -30.31 16.20 -9.66
N GLU A 355 -29.93 16.40 -10.93
CA GLU A 355 -30.70 15.92 -12.09
C GLU A 355 -30.93 14.39 -12.03
N ILE A 356 -29.88 13.62 -11.73
CA ILE A 356 -29.94 12.16 -11.60
C ILE A 356 -30.90 11.75 -10.48
N LEU A 357 -30.76 12.36 -9.30
CA LEU A 357 -31.59 12.06 -8.12
C LEU A 357 -33.06 12.42 -8.36
N ASP A 358 -33.33 13.59 -8.94
CA ASP A 358 -34.68 14.07 -9.19
C ASP A 358 -35.43 13.18 -10.20
N LYS A 359 -34.75 12.74 -11.27
CA LYS A 359 -35.26 11.80 -12.27
C LYS A 359 -35.54 10.41 -11.68
N ALA A 360 -34.69 9.96 -10.75
CA ALA A 360 -34.84 8.68 -10.08
C ALA A 360 -35.89 8.68 -8.95
N GLY A 361 -36.50 9.83 -8.66
CA GLY A 361 -37.57 9.98 -7.67
C GLY A 361 -37.10 10.33 -6.26
N TRP A 362 -35.81 10.58 -6.04
CA TRP A 362 -35.28 11.04 -4.77
C TRP A 362 -35.57 12.52 -4.58
N LYS A 363 -36.58 12.87 -3.79
CA LYS A 363 -37.03 14.26 -3.62
C LYS A 363 -36.47 14.87 -2.34
N MET A 364 -35.94 16.10 -2.46
CA MET A 364 -35.51 16.89 -1.31
C MET A 364 -36.67 17.14 -0.35
N LYS A 365 -36.44 16.98 0.95
CA LYS A 365 -37.41 17.30 2.02
C LYS A 365 -36.99 18.56 2.77
N ASP A 366 -37.84 18.99 3.70
CA ASP A 366 -37.64 20.21 4.48
C ASP A 366 -36.40 20.17 5.37
N ASP A 367 -35.94 18.98 5.77
CA ASP A 367 -34.70 18.78 6.53
C ASP A 367 -33.43 18.79 5.65
N GLY A 368 -33.59 19.01 4.34
CA GLY A 368 -32.50 19.02 3.37
C GLY A 368 -31.97 17.63 3.01
N ILE A 369 -32.65 16.56 3.41
CA ILE A 369 -32.32 15.18 3.04
C ILE A 369 -33.34 14.65 2.04
N ARG A 370 -32.89 13.91 1.04
CA ARG A 370 -33.75 13.33 0.03
C ARG A 370 -34.48 12.10 0.55
N GLU A 371 -35.64 11.83 -0.01
CA GLU A 371 -36.43 10.62 0.29
C GLU A 371 -37.05 10.06 -0.99
N LYS A 372 -37.19 8.73 -1.03
CA LYS A 372 -37.89 7.98 -2.07
C LYS A 372 -38.65 6.85 -1.41
N ASP A 373 -39.94 6.72 -1.70
CA ASP A 373 -40.80 5.64 -1.18
C ASP A 373 -40.75 5.48 0.35
N GLY A 374 -40.64 6.60 1.09
CA GLY A 374 -40.53 6.63 2.55
C GLY A 374 -39.15 6.28 3.11
N ILE A 375 -38.16 6.03 2.25
CA ILE A 375 -36.76 5.76 2.63
C ILE A 375 -35.97 7.07 2.48
N LYS A 376 -35.38 7.54 3.58
CA LYS A 376 -34.44 8.68 3.55
C LYS A 376 -33.11 8.25 2.92
N ALA A 377 -32.49 9.15 2.18
CA ALA A 377 -31.16 8.97 1.59
C ALA A 377 -30.09 9.09 2.69
N GLU A 378 -30.04 8.10 3.57
CA GLU A 378 -29.17 8.05 4.72
C GLU A 378 -28.49 6.69 4.85
N PHE A 379 -27.16 6.68 5.03
CA PHE A 379 -26.41 5.46 5.27
C PHE A 379 -25.16 5.70 6.12
N ARG A 380 -24.66 4.64 6.75
CA ARG A 380 -23.43 4.66 7.54
C ARG A 380 -22.19 4.45 6.67
N LEU A 381 -21.11 5.13 7.03
CA LEU A 381 -19.80 5.01 6.42
C LEU A 381 -18.77 4.64 7.47
N LEU A 382 -18.31 3.39 7.44
CA LEU A 382 -17.30 2.88 8.35
C LEU A 382 -15.90 3.28 7.93
N TYR A 383 -15.06 3.61 8.89
CA TYR A 383 -13.62 3.78 8.71
C TYR A 383 -12.87 3.18 9.91
N PRO A 384 -11.61 2.73 9.73
CA PRO A 384 -10.83 2.23 10.84
C PRO A 384 -10.45 3.41 11.77
N ALA A 385 -10.83 3.33 13.04
CA ALA A 385 -10.64 4.41 14.02
C ALA A 385 -9.15 4.72 14.31
N SER A 386 -8.24 3.87 13.87
CA SER A 386 -6.80 4.05 13.99
C SER A 386 -6.15 4.75 12.78
N ASP A 387 -6.93 5.21 11.79
CA ASP A 387 -6.44 5.81 10.54
C ASP A 387 -7.06 7.20 10.34
N ASP A 388 -6.34 8.23 10.75
CA ASP A 388 -6.78 9.63 10.70
C ASP A 388 -7.06 10.11 9.26
N THR A 389 -6.29 9.61 8.28
CA THR A 389 -6.50 9.95 6.86
C THR A 389 -7.85 9.41 6.38
N ARG A 390 -8.19 8.15 6.70
CA ARG A 390 -9.50 7.58 6.34
C ARG A 390 -10.65 8.22 7.10
N GLN A 391 -10.47 8.57 8.37
CA GLN A 391 -11.45 9.34 9.13
C GLN A 391 -11.75 10.66 8.44
N SER A 392 -10.69 11.43 8.14
CA SER A 392 -10.83 12.76 7.54
C SER A 392 -11.50 12.69 6.16
N CYS A 393 -11.16 11.67 5.36
CA CYS A 393 -11.85 11.39 4.10
C CYS A 393 -13.34 11.07 4.30
N ALA A 394 -13.70 10.28 5.32
CA ALA A 394 -15.10 9.91 5.61
C ALA A 394 -15.93 11.14 5.97
N GLU A 395 -15.42 11.99 6.86
CA GLU A 395 -16.07 13.20 7.32
C GLU A 395 -16.23 14.22 6.18
N ALA A 396 -15.17 14.45 5.40
CA ALA A 396 -15.22 15.35 4.25
C ALA A 396 -16.18 14.82 3.16
N PHE A 397 -16.20 13.51 2.89
CA PHE A 397 -17.15 12.90 1.97
C PHE A 397 -18.60 13.08 2.44
N ALA A 398 -18.87 12.96 3.75
CA ALA A 398 -20.20 13.20 4.29
C ALA A 398 -20.66 14.66 4.09
N VAL A 399 -19.75 15.62 4.27
CA VAL A 399 -20.02 17.05 3.98
C VAL A 399 -20.35 17.24 2.50
N GLN A 400 -19.62 16.62 1.57
CA GLN A 400 -19.89 16.70 0.14
C GLN A 400 -21.26 16.08 -0.21
N CYS A 401 -21.56 14.88 0.28
CA CYS A 401 -22.84 14.22 0.05
C CYS A 401 -24.04 15.03 0.55
N LYS A 402 -23.88 15.75 1.66
CA LYS A 402 -24.94 16.62 2.19
C LYS A 402 -25.35 17.73 1.21
N LYS A 403 -24.43 18.24 0.38
CA LYS A 403 -24.71 19.26 -0.64
C LYS A 403 -25.72 18.79 -1.70
N ILE A 404 -25.83 17.48 -1.92
CA ILE A 404 -26.80 16.85 -2.83
C ILE A 404 -27.97 16.18 -2.09
N GLY A 405 -28.11 16.43 -0.78
CA GLY A 405 -29.21 15.94 0.05
C GLY A 405 -29.08 14.47 0.46
N ILE A 406 -27.87 13.95 0.58
CA ILE A 406 -27.60 12.59 1.05
C ILE A 406 -26.91 12.70 2.41
N ASN A 407 -27.50 12.10 3.46
CA ASN A 407 -26.92 12.08 4.79
C ASN A 407 -25.99 10.87 4.94
N VAL A 408 -24.70 11.11 5.05
CA VAL A 408 -23.73 10.04 5.35
C VAL A 408 -23.32 10.17 6.80
N ILE A 409 -23.31 9.05 7.53
CA ILE A 409 -22.95 9.01 8.95
C ILE A 409 -21.60 8.30 9.10
N PRO A 410 -20.47 9.04 9.19
CA PRO A 410 -19.17 8.44 9.50
C PRO A 410 -19.19 7.75 10.86
N GLU A 411 -18.60 6.56 10.92
CA GLU A 411 -18.51 5.76 12.15
C GLU A 411 -17.15 5.06 12.22
N GLY A 412 -16.32 5.46 13.19
CA GLY A 412 -15.03 4.82 13.46
C GLY A 412 -15.21 3.47 14.13
N SER A 413 -14.50 2.44 13.64
CA SER A 413 -14.55 1.08 14.19
C SER A 413 -13.20 0.36 14.02
N ASP A 414 -13.05 -0.85 14.54
CA ASP A 414 -11.88 -1.68 14.25
C ASP A 414 -12.14 -2.60 13.04
N TRP A 415 -11.07 -3.08 12.42
CA TRP A 415 -11.16 -3.91 11.22
C TRP A 415 -12.01 -5.17 11.38
N THR A 416 -12.03 -5.79 12.57
CA THR A 416 -12.80 -7.01 12.83
C THR A 416 -14.30 -6.72 12.81
N GLU A 417 -14.72 -5.63 13.43
CA GLU A 417 -16.12 -5.21 13.41
C GLU A 417 -16.54 -4.67 12.04
N MET A 418 -15.66 -3.94 11.35
CA MET A 418 -15.93 -3.53 9.98
C MET A 418 -16.11 -4.73 9.04
N GLU A 419 -15.30 -5.79 9.17
CA GLU A 419 -15.46 -7.01 8.36
C GLU A 419 -16.84 -7.67 8.50
N LYS A 420 -17.48 -7.51 9.66
CA LYS A 420 -18.84 -8.01 9.90
C LYS A 420 -19.92 -7.14 9.26
N ARG A 421 -19.61 -5.89 8.90
CA ARG A 421 -20.58 -4.91 8.39
C ARG A 421 -20.30 -4.44 6.98
N GLN A 422 -19.13 -4.78 6.41
CA GLN A 422 -18.65 -4.34 5.10
C GLN A 422 -19.57 -4.65 3.91
N SER A 423 -20.53 -5.58 4.08
CA SER A 423 -21.53 -5.91 3.07
C SER A 423 -22.88 -5.23 3.24
N SER A 424 -23.11 -4.51 4.35
CA SER A 424 -24.36 -3.77 4.63
C SER A 424 -24.16 -2.28 4.86
N ASP A 425 -22.98 -1.87 5.32
CA ASP A 425 -22.59 -0.48 5.49
C ASP A 425 -21.51 -0.12 4.47
N ALA A 426 -21.49 1.16 4.06
CA ALA A 426 -20.40 1.68 3.24
C ALA A 426 -19.10 1.69 4.04
N CYS A 427 -17.95 1.57 3.39
CA CYS A 427 -16.64 1.58 4.04
C CYS A 427 -15.66 2.49 3.29
N VAL A 428 -14.82 3.21 4.03
CA VAL A 428 -13.62 3.83 3.45
C VAL A 428 -12.58 2.73 3.23
N ILE A 429 -12.30 2.45 1.96
CA ILE A 429 -11.31 1.48 1.53
C ILE A 429 -10.08 2.19 0.94
N GLY A 430 -8.98 1.47 0.89
CA GLY A 430 -7.75 1.91 0.24
C GLY A 430 -6.99 0.71 -0.29
N GLY A 431 -6.07 0.97 -1.20
CA GLY A 431 -5.31 -0.05 -1.89
C GLY A 431 -4.49 0.56 -3.01
N GLY A 432 -3.93 -0.27 -3.88
CA GLY A 432 -3.00 0.16 -4.92
C GLY A 432 -1.91 -0.88 -5.09
N GLN A 433 -1.97 -1.63 -6.18
CA GLN A 433 -1.06 -2.74 -6.47
C GLN A 433 -0.79 -2.83 -7.97
N TYR A 434 0.40 -3.28 -8.32
CA TYR A 434 0.81 -3.58 -9.70
C TYR A 434 0.22 -4.89 -10.21
N THR A 435 -1.11 -5.02 -10.20
CA THR A 435 -1.77 -6.20 -10.78
C THR A 435 -3.23 -5.92 -11.16
N PRO A 436 -3.70 -6.41 -12.32
CA PRO A 436 -5.11 -6.32 -12.69
C PRO A 436 -6.00 -7.24 -11.84
N GLU A 437 -5.44 -8.11 -10.98
CA GLU A 437 -6.19 -8.87 -9.97
C GLU A 437 -7.04 -7.95 -9.07
N VAL A 438 -6.67 -6.69 -8.93
CA VAL A 438 -7.46 -5.70 -8.18
C VAL A 438 -8.82 -5.45 -8.84
N VAL A 439 -8.93 -5.53 -10.17
CA VAL A 439 -10.22 -5.49 -10.89
C VAL A 439 -11.08 -6.66 -10.45
N ALA A 440 -10.53 -7.88 -10.52
CA ALA A 440 -11.25 -9.08 -10.08
C ALA A 440 -11.64 -9.00 -8.60
N ARG A 441 -10.73 -8.54 -7.73
CA ARG A 441 -10.97 -8.39 -6.28
C ARG A 441 -12.21 -7.56 -5.99
N PHE A 442 -12.42 -6.47 -6.73
CA PHE A 442 -13.51 -5.53 -6.44
C PHE A 442 -14.81 -5.79 -7.20
N TYR A 443 -14.75 -6.44 -8.37
CA TYR A 443 -15.90 -6.54 -9.27
C TYR A 443 -16.31 -7.97 -9.67
N PHE A 444 -15.46 -8.98 -9.46
CA PHE A 444 -15.79 -10.35 -9.87
C PHE A 444 -16.74 -11.01 -8.87
N SER A 445 -17.86 -11.57 -9.35
CA SER A 445 -18.86 -12.18 -8.47
C SER A 445 -18.31 -13.36 -7.66
N GLU A 446 -17.35 -14.11 -8.20
CA GLU A 446 -16.69 -15.24 -7.53
C GLU A 446 -15.83 -14.81 -6.33
N ARG A 447 -15.61 -13.51 -6.14
CA ARG A 447 -14.89 -12.95 -4.99
C ARG A 447 -15.80 -12.53 -3.83
N ILE A 448 -17.13 -12.58 -4.01
CA ILE A 448 -18.09 -12.27 -2.94
C ILE A 448 -17.84 -13.18 -1.72
N GLY A 449 -17.84 -12.58 -0.53
CA GLY A 449 -17.61 -13.29 0.74
C GLY A 449 -16.13 -13.46 1.12
N GLY A 450 -15.21 -13.08 0.22
CA GLY A 450 -13.78 -12.97 0.53
C GLY A 450 -13.47 -11.82 1.51
N PRO A 451 -12.34 -11.88 2.23
CA PRO A 451 -11.93 -10.79 3.13
C PRO A 451 -11.60 -9.55 2.31
N TRP A 452 -12.34 -8.46 2.53
CA TRP A 452 -12.18 -7.18 1.79
C TRP A 452 -12.23 -7.32 0.26
N SER A 453 -12.90 -8.36 -0.24
CA SER A 453 -13.05 -8.63 -1.68
C SER A 453 -14.52 -8.61 -2.05
N ASN A 454 -14.86 -7.84 -3.10
CA ASN A 454 -16.21 -7.59 -3.59
C ASN A 454 -17.22 -7.41 -2.43
N ILE A 455 -16.86 -6.55 -1.48
CA ILE A 455 -17.63 -6.32 -0.25
C ILE A 455 -18.99 -5.70 -0.55
N VAL A 456 -19.08 -4.97 -1.66
CA VAL A 456 -20.28 -4.35 -2.22
C VAL A 456 -21.27 -5.36 -2.79
N ARG A 457 -20.85 -6.62 -2.98
CA ARG A 457 -21.65 -7.73 -3.55
C ARG A 457 -22.10 -7.48 -4.98
N GLU A 458 -21.23 -6.86 -5.77
CA GLU A 458 -21.43 -6.67 -7.21
C GLU A 458 -21.52 -8.02 -7.92
N ASN A 459 -22.51 -8.17 -8.79
CA ASN A 459 -22.78 -9.41 -9.49
C ASN A 459 -23.34 -9.10 -10.87
N ASN A 460 -22.44 -8.61 -11.74
CA ASN A 460 -22.74 -8.30 -13.12
C ASN A 460 -22.18 -9.39 -14.04
N PRO A 461 -23.03 -10.20 -14.71
CA PRO A 461 -22.57 -11.28 -15.58
C PRO A 461 -21.69 -10.84 -16.75
N ILE A 462 -21.87 -9.61 -17.26
CA ILE A 462 -21.04 -9.06 -18.34
C ILE A 462 -19.64 -8.71 -17.81
N VAL A 463 -19.56 -8.11 -16.63
CA VAL A 463 -18.29 -7.85 -15.96
C VAL A 463 -17.56 -9.16 -15.68
N ASP A 464 -18.26 -10.16 -15.16
CA ASP A 464 -17.72 -11.49 -14.92
C ASP A 464 -17.20 -12.16 -16.20
N GLU A 465 -17.93 -12.05 -17.31
CA GLU A 465 -17.51 -12.58 -18.61
C GLU A 465 -16.18 -11.96 -19.06
N HIS A 466 -16.07 -10.63 -19.01
CA HIS A 466 -14.85 -9.92 -19.38
C HIS A 466 -13.69 -10.27 -18.43
N ILE A 467 -13.93 -10.41 -17.13
CA ILE A 467 -12.90 -10.82 -16.16
C ILE A 467 -12.40 -12.25 -16.46
N ARG A 468 -13.32 -13.20 -16.72
CA ARG A 468 -12.93 -14.58 -17.12
C ARG A 468 -12.16 -14.59 -18.44
N ALA A 469 -12.61 -13.81 -19.43
CA ALA A 469 -11.90 -13.66 -20.70
C ALA A 469 -10.50 -13.04 -20.52
N ALA A 470 -10.34 -12.12 -19.58
CA ALA A 470 -9.04 -11.54 -19.25
C ALA A 470 -8.10 -12.58 -18.62
N TYR A 471 -8.58 -13.38 -17.67
CA TYR A 471 -7.79 -14.47 -17.07
C TYR A 471 -7.32 -15.50 -18.10
N LEU A 472 -8.21 -15.90 -19.01
CA LEU A 472 -7.98 -16.97 -19.98
C LEU A 472 -7.24 -16.50 -21.24
N ALA A 473 -6.98 -15.21 -21.38
CA ALA A 473 -6.23 -14.68 -22.52
C ALA A 473 -4.78 -15.18 -22.52
N THR A 474 -4.31 -15.62 -23.69
CA THR A 474 -2.92 -16.05 -23.91
C THR A 474 -2.02 -14.93 -24.47
N ASP A 475 -2.62 -13.77 -24.78
CA ASP A 475 -1.93 -12.55 -25.20
C ASP A 475 -2.22 -11.42 -24.21
N GLU A 476 -1.19 -10.68 -23.82
CA GLU A 476 -1.28 -9.62 -22.81
C GLU A 476 -2.17 -8.46 -23.26
N LYS A 477 -2.12 -8.06 -24.54
CA LYS A 477 -2.95 -6.95 -25.03
C LYS A 477 -4.42 -7.33 -25.05
N VAL A 478 -4.73 -8.59 -25.36
CA VAL A 478 -6.08 -9.14 -25.24
C VAL A 478 -6.52 -9.18 -23.78
N ALA A 479 -5.66 -9.61 -22.85
CA ALA A 479 -5.96 -9.60 -21.42
C ALA A 479 -6.29 -8.18 -20.92
N ILE A 480 -5.42 -7.20 -21.22
CA ILE A 480 -5.60 -5.79 -20.85
C ILE A 480 -6.92 -5.24 -21.39
N LYS A 481 -7.25 -5.50 -22.66
CA LYS A 481 -8.53 -5.06 -23.24
C LYS A 481 -9.74 -5.65 -22.53
N ASN A 482 -9.67 -6.93 -22.12
CA ASN A 482 -10.77 -7.54 -21.38
C ASN A 482 -10.86 -6.97 -19.94
N TRP A 483 -9.73 -6.65 -19.30
CA TRP A 483 -9.76 -5.90 -18.03
C TRP A 483 -10.42 -4.53 -18.18
N GLN A 484 -10.09 -3.79 -19.25
CA GLN A 484 -10.74 -2.51 -19.57
C GLN A 484 -12.24 -2.65 -19.83
N LYS A 485 -12.66 -3.70 -20.55
CA LYS A 485 -14.08 -3.98 -20.81
C LYS A 485 -14.86 -4.37 -19.55
N ALA A 486 -14.22 -5.05 -18.61
CA ALA A 486 -14.83 -5.32 -17.31
C ALA A 486 -15.14 -4.01 -16.55
N LEU A 487 -14.34 -2.96 -16.78
CA LEU A 487 -14.59 -1.62 -16.24
C LEU A 487 -15.67 -0.89 -17.05
N TRP A 488 -15.59 -0.94 -18.38
CA TRP A 488 -16.60 -0.38 -19.29
C TRP A 488 -16.44 -0.95 -20.70
N ASP A 489 -17.48 -1.61 -21.23
CA ASP A 489 -17.46 -2.16 -22.60
C ASP A 489 -18.13 -1.26 -23.65
N GLY A 490 -18.56 -0.05 -23.24
CA GLY A 490 -19.35 0.88 -24.04
C GLY A 490 -20.84 0.89 -23.69
N LYS A 491 -21.31 -0.07 -22.87
CA LYS A 491 -22.71 -0.19 -22.46
C LYS A 491 -22.86 -0.53 -20.98
N GLU A 492 -22.08 -1.48 -20.48
CA GLU A 492 -22.11 -2.00 -19.11
C GLU A 492 -20.68 -2.12 -18.56
N GLY A 493 -20.53 -2.22 -17.24
CA GLY A 493 -19.22 -2.35 -16.62
C GLY A 493 -19.20 -2.04 -15.12
N GLY A 494 -18.16 -2.47 -14.42
CA GLY A 494 -18.01 -2.27 -12.97
C GLY A 494 -17.56 -0.86 -12.57
N SER A 495 -17.04 -0.05 -13.50
CA SER A 495 -16.54 1.30 -13.21
C SER A 495 -17.66 2.30 -12.90
N VAL A 496 -17.27 3.55 -12.66
CA VAL A 496 -18.17 4.68 -12.46
C VAL A 496 -19.11 4.96 -13.65
N LEU A 497 -18.76 4.52 -14.87
CA LEU A 497 -19.63 4.66 -16.05
C LEU A 497 -20.81 3.67 -16.02
N GLY A 498 -20.58 2.47 -15.49
CA GLY A 498 -21.57 1.40 -15.38
C GLY A 498 -22.23 1.36 -14.01
N ASP A 499 -21.93 0.33 -13.21
CA ASP A 499 -22.62 0.01 -11.96
C ASP A 499 -22.24 0.94 -10.80
N ALA A 500 -21.06 1.59 -10.89
CA ALA A 500 -20.55 2.56 -9.93
C ALA A 500 -20.61 2.12 -8.44
N PRO A 501 -20.20 0.89 -8.07
CA PRO A 501 -20.27 0.42 -6.69
C PRO A 501 -19.28 1.12 -5.74
N TYR A 502 -18.36 1.91 -6.28
CA TYR A 502 -17.40 2.69 -5.50
C TYR A 502 -17.42 4.16 -5.91
N CYS A 503 -17.12 5.03 -4.95
CA CYS A 503 -16.77 6.43 -5.19
C CYS A 503 -15.32 6.64 -4.78
N THR A 504 -14.42 6.74 -5.76
CA THR A 504 -13.04 7.14 -5.49
C THR A 504 -12.97 8.54 -4.90
N ILE A 505 -11.99 8.79 -4.05
CA ILE A 505 -11.71 10.11 -3.47
C ILE A 505 -10.45 10.67 -4.12
N CYS A 506 -9.32 9.98 -3.97
CA CYS A 506 -8.03 10.44 -4.48
C CYS A 506 -7.04 9.26 -4.62
N TYR A 507 -5.94 9.47 -5.35
CA TYR A 507 -4.66 8.88 -4.97
C TYR A 507 -4.00 9.81 -3.94
N LEU A 508 -3.45 9.24 -2.87
CA LEU A 508 -2.63 9.99 -1.92
C LEU A 508 -1.27 10.32 -2.53
N GLU A 509 -0.59 11.33 -2.00
CA GLU A 509 0.87 11.38 -2.09
C GLU A 509 1.48 10.74 -0.84
N HIS A 510 2.61 10.04 -1.00
CA HIS A 510 3.34 9.55 0.17
C HIS A 510 4.38 10.58 0.60
N LEU A 511 4.32 10.95 1.88
CA LEU A 511 5.07 12.08 2.42
C LEU A 511 6.15 11.60 3.37
N TYR A 512 7.37 12.07 3.18
CA TYR A 512 8.50 11.71 4.02
C TYR A 512 9.27 12.96 4.40
N PHE A 513 9.60 13.12 5.69
CA PHE A 513 10.72 13.98 6.04
C PHE A 513 12.00 13.26 5.65
N VAL A 514 12.85 13.93 4.89
CA VAL A 514 14.13 13.43 4.39
C VAL A 514 15.21 14.40 4.85
N ARG A 515 16.26 13.89 5.48
CA ARG A 515 17.38 14.70 5.93
C ARG A 515 18.03 15.40 4.73
N ASP A 516 18.30 16.69 4.88
CA ASP A 516 18.96 17.48 3.84
C ASP A 516 20.32 16.88 3.47
N GLY A 517 20.62 16.87 2.17
CA GLY A 517 21.81 16.22 1.59
C GLY A 517 21.58 14.78 1.16
N LEU A 518 20.53 14.10 1.62
CA LEU A 518 20.13 12.80 1.06
C LEU A 518 19.56 12.97 -0.35
N ASP A 519 20.09 12.17 -1.27
CA ASP A 519 19.60 12.03 -2.64
C ASP A 519 18.97 10.65 -2.76
N LEU A 520 17.64 10.58 -2.71
CA LEU A 520 16.89 9.32 -2.81
C LEU A 520 16.65 8.90 -4.26
N GLY A 521 17.30 9.53 -5.24
CA GLY A 521 17.16 9.19 -6.65
C GLY A 521 15.74 9.40 -7.19
N ARG A 522 15.44 8.76 -8.32
CA ARG A 522 14.11 8.82 -8.93
C ARG A 522 13.20 7.84 -8.21
N GLN A 523 12.04 8.28 -7.74
CA GLN A 523 11.06 7.39 -7.11
C GLN A 523 10.19 6.67 -8.17
N LYS A 524 9.87 5.39 -7.92
CA LYS A 524 8.83 4.65 -8.66
C LYS A 524 7.44 5.21 -8.29
N LEU A 525 6.40 4.80 -9.00
CA LEU A 525 5.03 5.07 -8.56
C LEU A 525 4.75 4.27 -7.28
N HIS A 526 4.49 4.90 -6.13
CA HIS A 526 4.34 4.11 -4.90
C HIS A 526 3.03 3.30 -4.92
N THR A 527 3.10 2.07 -4.43
CA THR A 527 1.91 1.23 -4.15
C THR A 527 1.34 1.56 -2.78
N HIS A 528 0.28 0.87 -2.33
CA HIS A 528 -0.25 1.03 -0.97
C HIS A 528 0.77 0.69 0.13
N ALA A 529 1.82 -0.09 -0.14
CA ALA A 529 2.89 -0.35 0.81
C ALA A 529 3.84 0.85 0.91
N ARG A 530 3.39 1.89 1.59
CA ARG A 530 4.05 3.19 1.72
C ARG A 530 5.53 3.10 2.08
N ASP A 531 5.86 2.41 3.16
CA ASP A 531 7.24 2.33 3.65
C ASP A 531 8.15 1.56 2.69
N LEU A 532 7.67 0.43 2.18
CA LEU A 532 8.43 -0.39 1.23
C LEU A 532 8.62 0.30 -0.12
N SER A 533 7.62 1.03 -0.60
CA SER A 533 7.67 1.67 -1.93
C SER A 533 8.78 2.71 -2.03
N LEU A 534 9.06 3.45 -0.94
CA LEU A 534 10.18 4.39 -0.88
C LEU A 534 11.52 3.68 -1.17
N MET A 535 11.67 2.45 -0.66
CA MET A 535 12.91 1.68 -0.78
C MET A 535 13.00 0.88 -2.08
N ALA A 536 12.12 1.13 -3.06
CA ALA A 536 12.12 0.39 -4.32
C ALA A 536 13.34 0.68 -5.22
N ASN A 537 14.07 1.77 -4.94
CA ASN A 537 15.29 2.18 -5.64
C ASN A 537 16.47 2.39 -4.66
N ILE A 538 16.51 1.59 -3.59
CA ILE A 538 17.49 1.71 -2.48
C ILE A 538 18.96 1.71 -2.94
N GLU A 539 19.23 1.17 -4.14
CA GLU A 539 20.53 1.16 -4.80
C GLU A 539 20.98 2.52 -5.33
N GLU A 540 20.05 3.44 -5.63
CA GLU A 540 20.35 4.78 -6.12
C GLU A 540 20.73 5.73 -4.99
N TRP A 541 20.26 5.44 -3.77
CA TRP A 541 20.33 6.34 -2.62
C TRP A 541 21.76 6.75 -2.30
N ASP A 542 21.95 8.05 -2.11
CA ASP A 542 23.23 8.68 -1.84
C ASP A 542 23.08 9.80 -0.82
N PHE A 543 24.21 10.37 -0.42
CA PHE A 543 24.29 11.57 0.41
C PHE A 543 25.36 12.47 -0.19
N LYS A 544 24.95 13.64 -0.66
CA LYS A 544 25.80 14.64 -1.31
C LYS A 544 25.84 15.89 -0.43
N LYS A 545 27.06 16.36 -0.16
CA LYS A 545 27.30 17.61 0.59
C LYS A 545 26.74 18.83 -0.11
#